data_AF-A0A7V7X2G5-F1
#
_entry.id   AF-A0A7V7X2G5-F1
#
_cell.length_a   1.000
_cell.length_b   1.000
_cell.length_c   1.000
_cell.angle_alpha   90.00
_cell.angle_beta   90.00
_cell.angle_gamma   90.00
#
_symmetry.space_group_name_H-M   'P 1'
#
loop_
_entity.id
_entity.type
_entity.pdbx_description
1 polymer ?
#
loop_
_entity_poly.entity_id
_entity_poly.type
_entity_poly.pdbx_seq_one_letter_code
_entity_poly.pdbx_strand_id
1 'polypeptide(L)'
;MIASRPFGLIVMLVLLFIGNIYGFITISSSADTFLSQYSKMNPTSLLLLRIIQVLNMIAIIGMWYLQQWGVWMALVLVGLVIILDIYYGIYYHIIVVLITSGLTAWFIIKSWNSFK
;
A
#
# COMPACT_ATOMS: atom_id res chain seq x y z
N MET A 1 -20.21 15.36 16.74
CA MET A 1 -19.89 15.79 15.35
C MET A 1 -19.13 14.67 14.67
N ILE A 2 -19.67 14.10 13.60
CA ILE A 2 -18.89 13.19 12.74
C ILE A 2 -17.91 14.10 12.00
N ALA A 3 -16.63 14.03 12.35
CA ALA A 3 -15.61 14.77 11.62
C ALA A 3 -15.70 14.36 10.14
N SER A 4 -16.04 15.31 9.27
CA SER A 4 -16.06 15.04 7.84
C SER A 4 -14.63 14.75 7.40
N ARG A 5 -14.41 13.53 6.88
CA ARG A 5 -13.13 13.14 6.30
C ARG A 5 -12.82 14.10 5.15
N PRO A 6 -11.61 14.69 5.07
CA PRO A 6 -11.28 15.57 3.96
C PRO A 6 -11.43 14.79 2.66
N PHE A 7 -12.08 15.41 1.68
CA PHE A 7 -12.40 14.77 0.40
C PHE A 7 -11.17 14.14 -0.26
N GLY A 8 -10.02 14.82 -0.21
CA GLY A 8 -8.78 14.29 -0.76
C GLY A 8 -8.27 13.02 -0.08
N LEU A 9 -8.47 12.86 1.24
CA LEU A 9 -8.14 11.61 1.94
C LEU A 9 -9.05 10.47 1.45
N ILE A 10 -10.35 10.74 1.27
CA ILE A 10 -11.29 9.74 0.75
C ILE A 10 -10.85 9.26 -0.63
N VAL A 11 -10.58 10.19 -1.55
CA VAL A 11 -10.13 9.88 -2.91
C VAL A 11 -8.85 9.05 -2.89
N MET A 12 -7.85 9.46 -2.09
CA MET A 12 -6.59 8.72 -1.97
C MET A 12 -6.79 7.31 -1.43
N LEU A 13 -7.57 7.14 -0.36
CA LEU A 13 -7.82 5.82 0.22
C LEU A 13 -8.55 4.89 -0.78
N VAL A 14 -9.51 5.41 -1.55
CA VAL A 14 -10.20 4.62 -2.59
C VAL A 14 -9.24 4.23 -3.71
N LEU A 15 -8.44 5.18 -4.23
CA LEU A 15 -7.45 4.89 -5.27
C LEU A 15 -6.41 3.87 -4.82
N LEU A 16 -5.92 4.02 -3.58
CA LEU A 16 -5.00 3.05 -2.98
C LEU A 16 -5.66 1.68 -2.82
N PHE A 17 -6.91 1.62 -2.36
CA PHE A 17 -7.61 0.36 -2.17
C PHE A 17 -7.77 -0.40 -3.51
N ILE A 18 -8.22 0.31 -4.55
CA ILE A 18 -8.33 -0.25 -5.91
C ILE A 18 -6.96 -0.66 -6.44
N GLY A 19 -5.92 0.16 -6.24
CA GLY A 19 -4.56 -0.16 -6.64
C GLY A 19 -4.01 -1.43 -5.99
N ASN A 20 -4.28 -1.64 -4.69
CA ASN A 20 -3.86 -2.85 -3.98
C ASN A 20 -4.67 -4.08 -4.44
N ILE A 21 -5.97 -3.93 -4.72
CA ILE A 21 -6.77 -5.01 -5.34
C ILE A 21 -6.19 -5.40 -6.69
N TYR A 22 -5.92 -4.40 -7.55
CA TYR A 22 -5.34 -4.63 -8.87
C TYR A 22 -3.99 -5.34 -8.75
N GLY A 23 -3.09 -4.83 -7.90
CA GLY A 23 -1.79 -5.46 -7.65
C GLY A 23 -1.91 -6.90 -7.14
N PHE A 24 -2.83 -7.17 -6.22
CA PHE A 24 -3.10 -8.52 -5.74
C PHE A 24 -3.57 -9.46 -6.86
N ILE A 25 -4.52 -9.01 -7.68
CA ILE A 25 -5.04 -9.80 -8.80
C ILE A 25 -3.92 -10.07 -9.80
N THR A 26 -3.16 -9.05 -10.22
CA THR A 26 -2.08 -9.19 -11.19
C THR A 26 -0.98 -10.16 -10.72
N ILE A 27 -0.54 -10.04 -9.47
CA ILE A 27 0.47 -10.95 -8.89
C ILE A 27 -0.08 -12.38 -8.75
N SER A 28 -1.40 -12.54 -8.66
CA SER A 28 -2.07 -13.85 -8.58
C SER A 28 -2.27 -14.49 -9.94
N SER A 29 -2.73 -13.73 -10.94
CA SER A 29 -3.02 -14.21 -12.29
C SER A 29 -1.78 -14.39 -13.15
N SER A 30 -0.71 -13.64 -12.89
CA SER A 30 0.49 -13.56 -13.72
C SER A 30 1.75 -13.96 -12.95
N ALA A 31 1.60 -14.92 -12.03
CA ALA A 31 2.66 -15.38 -11.13
C ALA A 31 3.91 -15.86 -11.91
N ASP A 32 3.72 -16.69 -12.94
CA ASP A 32 4.82 -17.24 -13.75
C ASP A 32 5.55 -16.14 -14.53
N THR A 33 4.82 -15.13 -14.99
CA THR A 33 5.40 -13.95 -15.65
C THR A 33 6.25 -13.15 -14.67
N PHE A 34 5.80 -12.95 -13.43
CA PHE A 34 6.58 -12.27 -12.40
C PHE A 34 7.85 -13.05 -12.04
N LEU A 35 7.76 -14.38 -11.87
CA LEU A 35 8.93 -15.22 -11.55
C LEU A 35 9.97 -15.20 -12.66
N SER A 36 9.54 -15.17 -13.93
CA SER A 36 10.45 -15.11 -15.07
C SER A 36 11.06 -13.72 -15.30
N GLN A 37 10.37 -12.64 -14.89
CA GLN A 37 10.89 -11.27 -15.00
C GLN A 37 11.92 -10.92 -13.91
N TYR A 38 11.77 -11.48 -12.70
CA TYR A 38 12.62 -11.14 -11.55
C TYR A 38 13.39 -12.36 -11.08
N SER A 39 14.67 -12.47 -11.48
CA SER A 39 15.53 -13.64 -11.23
C SER A 39 15.73 -14.00 -9.74
N LYS A 40 15.54 -13.04 -8.82
CA LYS A 40 15.64 -13.24 -7.38
C LYS A 40 14.30 -13.62 -6.73
N MET A 41 13.20 -13.59 -7.47
CA MET A 41 11.86 -13.82 -6.95
C MET A 41 11.53 -15.31 -6.97
N ASN A 42 11.00 -15.82 -5.87
CA ASN A 42 10.57 -17.21 -5.74
C ASN A 42 9.09 -17.27 -5.30
N PRO A 43 8.46 -18.47 -5.27
CA PRO A 43 7.06 -18.59 -4.86
C PRO A 43 6.76 -18.04 -3.46
N THR A 44 7.71 -18.15 -2.51
CA THR A 44 7.58 -17.58 -1.17
C THR A 44 7.59 -16.06 -1.19
N SER A 45 8.45 -15.45 -2.02
CA SER A 45 8.48 -14.01 -2.26
C SER A 45 7.16 -13.50 -2.84
N LEU A 46 6.57 -14.23 -3.78
CA LEU A 46 5.25 -13.89 -4.33
C LEU A 46 4.15 -13.96 -3.27
N LEU A 47 4.17 -14.99 -2.43
CA LEU A 47 3.23 -15.10 -1.31
C LEU A 47 3.38 -13.90 -0.36
N LEU A 48 4.62 -13.50 -0.04
CA LEU A 48 4.89 -12.32 0.79
C LEU A 48 4.31 -11.06 0.16
N LEU A 49 4.52 -10.82 -1.14
CA LEU A 49 3.96 -9.67 -1.84
C LEU A 49 2.43 -9.68 -1.80
N ARG A 50 1.78 -10.83 -2.00
CA ARG A 50 0.32 -10.96 -1.87
C ARG A 50 -0.17 -10.64 -0.46
N ILE A 51 0.52 -11.15 0.57
CA ILE A 51 0.21 -10.84 1.97
C ILE A 51 0.33 -9.34 2.21
N ILE A 52 1.37 -8.69 1.70
CA ILE A 52 1.56 -7.23 1.83
C ILE A 52 0.39 -6.47 1.20
N GLN A 53 -0.09 -6.86 0.02
CA GLN A 53 -1.27 -6.24 -0.60
C GLN A 53 -2.51 -6.36 0.30
N VAL A 54 -2.74 -7.54 0.90
CA VAL A 54 -3.85 -7.76 1.83
C VAL A 54 -3.71 -6.92 3.11
N LEU A 55 -2.51 -6.88 3.68
CA LEU A 55 -2.21 -6.06 4.85
C LEU A 55 -2.39 -4.57 4.55
N ASN A 56 -2.00 -4.10 3.36
CA ASN A 56 -2.25 -2.72 2.93
C ASN A 56 -3.74 -2.43 2.83
N MET A 57 -4.56 -3.35 2.28
CA MET A 57 -6.01 -3.19 2.25
C MET A 57 -6.59 -3.07 3.67
N ILE A 58 -6.11 -3.88 4.63
CA ILE A 58 -6.51 -3.80 6.04
C ILE A 58 -6.10 -2.45 6.65
N ALA A 59 -4.88 -1.99 6.39
CA ALA A 59 -4.40 -0.68 6.84
C ALA A 59 -5.26 0.47 6.29
N ILE A 60 -5.61 0.41 4.99
CA ILE A 60 -6.50 1.37 4.33
C ILE A 60 -7.89 1.35 4.95
N ILE A 61 -8.44 0.19 5.29
CA ILE A 61 -9.71 0.08 6.02
C ILE A 61 -9.59 0.72 7.41
N GLY A 62 -8.49 0.48 8.12
CA GLY A 62 -8.21 1.17 9.40
C GLY A 62 -8.19 2.69 9.24
N MET A 63 -7.49 3.19 8.23
CA MET A 63 -7.42 4.62 7.92
C MET A 63 -8.77 5.19 7.46
N TRP A 64 -9.59 4.39 6.76
CA TRP A 64 -10.95 4.76 6.41
C TRP A 64 -11.76 5.07 7.68
N TYR A 65 -11.67 4.23 8.70
CA TYR A 65 -12.30 4.45 10.00
C TYR A 65 -11.52 5.38 10.94
N LEU A 66 -10.56 6.13 10.41
CA LEU A 66 -9.73 7.09 11.14
C LEU A 66 -9.05 6.46 12.36
N GLN A 67 -8.54 5.24 12.21
CA GLN A 67 -7.82 4.54 13.27
C GLN A 67 -6.30 4.72 13.11
N GLN A 68 -5.61 5.12 14.17
CA GLN A 68 -4.16 5.35 14.16
C GLN A 68 -3.38 4.08 13.84
N TRP A 69 -3.85 2.91 14.30
CA TRP A 69 -3.20 1.63 13.98
C TRP A 69 -3.09 1.39 12.47
N GLY A 70 -4.07 1.87 11.68
CA GLY A 70 -4.04 1.76 10.22
C GLY A 70 -2.92 2.59 9.60
N VAL A 71 -2.65 3.78 10.15
CA VAL A 71 -1.54 4.65 9.71
C VAL A 71 -0.20 4.02 10.04
N TRP A 72 -0.02 3.53 11.28
CA TRP A 72 1.23 2.87 11.69
C TRP A 72 1.51 1.61 10.87
N MET A 73 0.47 0.81 10.61
CA MET A 73 0.57 -0.37 9.76
C MET A 73 0.96 0.01 8.32
N ALA A 74 0.32 1.04 7.74
CA ALA A 74 0.67 1.53 6.41
C ALA A 74 2.13 2.01 6.34
N LEU A 75 2.64 2.73 7.35
CA LEU A 75 4.03 3.18 7.40
C LEU A 75 5.03 2.00 7.37
N VAL A 76 4.77 0.97 8.19
CA VAL A 76 5.60 -0.24 8.20
C VAL A 76 5.56 -0.94 6.85
N LEU A 77 4.38 -1.07 6.24
CA LEU A 77 4.21 -1.72 4.94
C LEU A 77 4.89 -0.94 3.81
N VAL A 78 4.82 0.40 3.79
CA VAL A 78 5.54 1.23 2.82
C VAL A 78 7.05 1.01 2.92
N GLY A 79 7.60 1.00 4.13
CA GLY A 79 9.03 0.70 4.33
C GLY A 79 9.40 -0.70 3.82
N LEU A 80 8.57 -1.69 4.12
CA LEU A 80 8.78 -3.07 3.70
C LEU A 80 8.72 -3.22 2.17
N VAL A 81 7.75 -2.57 1.51
CA VAL A 81 7.61 -2.53 0.05
C VAL A 81 8.87 -1.93 -0.59
N ILE A 82 9.35 -0.78 -0.10
CA ILE A 82 10.56 -0.14 -0.65
C ILE A 82 11.78 -1.06 -0.54
N ILE A 83 11.96 -1.74 0.61
CA ILE A 83 13.06 -2.69 0.81
C ILE A 83 12.95 -3.85 -0.18
N LEU A 84 11.76 -4.41 -0.38
CA LEU A 84 11.54 -5.51 -1.31
C LEU A 84 11.73 -5.07 -2.76
N ASP A 85 11.27 -3.88 -3.13
CA ASP A 85 11.46 -3.34 -4.48
C ASP A 85 12.93 -3.19 -4.82
N ILE A 86 13.74 -2.66 -3.89
CA ILE A 86 15.20 -2.56 -4.06
C ILE A 86 15.82 -3.95 -4.18
N TYR A 87 15.40 -4.88 -3.31
CA TYR A 87 15.95 -6.24 -3.29
C TYR A 87 15.69 -7.01 -4.60
N TYR A 88 14.46 -6.93 -5.13
CA TYR A 88 14.04 -7.60 -6.36
C TYR A 88 14.32 -6.79 -7.64
N GLY A 89 14.70 -5.51 -7.52
CA GLY A 89 15.01 -4.64 -8.66
C GLY A 89 13.79 -4.01 -9.35
N ILE A 90 12.69 -3.82 -8.63
CA ILE A 90 11.41 -3.27 -9.12
C ILE A 90 11.41 -1.74 -9.04
N TYR A 91 12.38 -1.08 -9.67
CA TYR A 91 12.63 0.35 -9.45
C TYR A 91 11.49 1.28 -9.88
N TYR A 92 10.70 0.90 -10.90
CA TYR A 92 9.56 1.71 -11.34
C TYR A 92 8.48 1.80 -10.24
N HIS A 93 8.33 0.75 -9.43
CA HIS A 93 7.35 0.70 -8.36
C HIS A 93 7.72 1.63 -7.20
N ILE A 94 9.01 1.78 -6.89
CA ILE A 94 9.52 2.69 -5.85
C ILE A 94 9.01 4.12 -6.07
N ILE A 95 9.08 4.64 -7.30
CA ILE A 95 8.63 6.00 -7.62
C ILE A 95 7.14 6.15 -7.33
N VAL A 96 6.33 5.17 -7.76
CA VAL A 96 4.88 5.16 -7.53
C VAL A 96 4.58 5.11 -6.04
N VAL A 97 5.26 4.24 -5.28
CA VAL A 97 5.09 4.08 -3.83
C VAL A 97 5.43 5.38 -3.10
N LEU A 98 6.54 6.03 -3.43
CA LEU A 98 6.95 7.28 -2.78
C LEU A 98 5.96 8.41 -3.04
N ILE A 99 5.50 8.59 -4.28
CA ILE A 99 4.54 9.65 -4.63
C ILE A 99 3.21 9.40 -3.93
N THR A 100 2.66 8.19 -4.04
CA THR A 100 1.35 7.84 -3.48
C THR A 100 1.36 7.86 -1.95
N SER A 101 2.43 7.38 -1.32
CA SER A 101 2.61 7.42 0.14
C SER A 101 2.81 8.85 0.64
N GLY A 102 3.59 9.68 -0.06
CA GLY A 102 3.79 11.08 0.29
C GLY A 102 2.50 11.90 0.22
N LEU A 103 1.73 11.75 -0.85
CA LEU A 103 0.43 12.41 -1.00
C LEU A 103 -0.55 11.96 0.09
N THR A 104 -0.61 10.66 0.37
CA THR A 104 -1.45 10.11 1.43
C THR A 104 -1.04 10.62 2.80
N ALA A 105 0.27 10.64 3.09
CA ALA A 105 0.82 11.17 4.33
C ALA A 105 0.46 12.65 4.53
N TRP A 106 0.52 13.48 3.47
CA TRP A 106 0.10 14.88 3.54
C TRP A 106 -1.36 15.04 4.02
N PHE A 107 -2.28 14.25 3.45
CA PHE A 107 -3.68 14.27 3.88
C PHE A 107 -3.88 13.72 5.29
N ILE A 108 -3.14 12.68 5.68
CA ILE A 108 -3.18 12.13 7.03
C ILE A 108 -2.70 13.17 8.04
N ILE A 109 -1.57 13.83 7.80
CA ILE A 109 -1.02 14.87 8.69
C ILE A 109 -2.02 16.01 8.86
N LYS A 110 -2.63 16.48 7.76
CA LYS A 110 -3.66 17.53 7.80
C LYS A 110 -4.90 17.12 8.62
N SER A 111 -5.13 15.81 8.76
CA SER A 111 -6.31 15.24 9.41
C SER A 111 -5.98 14.51 10.71
N TRP A 112 -4.75 14.64 11.22
CA TRP A 112 -4.22 13.77 12.27
C TRP A 112 -5.07 13.79 13.54
N ASN A 113 -5.56 14.98 13.93
CA ASN A 113 -6.42 15.16 15.09
C ASN A 113 -7.76 14.40 15.00
N SER A 114 -8.14 13.95 13.80
CA SER A 114 -9.33 13.13 13.59
C SER A 114 -9.06 11.63 13.76
N PHE A 115 -7.79 11.20 13.74
CA PHE A 115 -7.42 9.80 13.93
C PHE A 115 -7.36 9.44 15.43
N LYS A 116 -8.03 8.36 15.80
CA LYS A 116 -8.11 7.84 17.17
C LYS A 116 -7.30 6.57 17.36
#